data_AF-A0A1H2QL87-F1
#
_entry.id   AF-A0A1H2QL87-F1
#
_cell.length_a   1.000
_cell.length_b   1.000
_cell.length_c   1.000
_cell.angle_alpha   90.00
_cell.angle_beta   90.00
_cell.angle_gamma   90.00
#
_symmetry.space_group_name_H-M   'P 1'
#
loop_
_entity.id
_entity.type
_entity.pdbx_description
1 polymer ?
#
loop_
_entity_poly.entity_id
_entity_poly.type
_entity_poly.pdbx_seq_one_letter_code
_entity_poly.pdbx_strand_id
1 'polypeptide(L)' 'MTWLILLYIAFLVSGFAVMKTQNIGRKEKILFVTITTIGCILWGSLVLHRPLDLNKAIGMAIDFIF' A
#
# COMPACT_ATOMS: atom_id res chain seq x y z
N MET A 1 -4.69 -8.74 13.62
CA MET A 1 -4.47 -7.30 13.34
C MET A 1 -2.99 -6.92 13.42
N THR A 2 -2.32 -7.16 14.54
CA THR A 2 -0.87 -6.91 14.74
C THR A 2 0.05 -7.59 13.72
N TRP A 3 -0.26 -8.81 13.30
CA TRP A 3 0.56 -9.54 12.30
C TRP A 3 0.60 -8.86 10.92
N LEU A 4 -0.53 -8.28 10.49
CA LEU A 4 -0.62 -7.57 9.21
C LEU A 4 0.21 -6.28 9.22
N ILE A 5 0.19 -5.57 10.35
CA ILE A 5 0.97 -4.35 10.56
C ILE A 5 2.47 -4.66 10.55
N LEU A 6 2.89 -5.75 11.21
CA LEU A 6 4.26 -6.22 11.18
C LEU A 6 4.73 -6.58 9.76
N LEU A 7 3.89 -7.25 8.98
CA LEU A 7 4.20 -7.64 7.60
C LEU A 7 4.31 -6.42 6.69
N TYR A 8 3.43 -5.42 6.87
CA TYR A 8 3.51 -4.13 6.18
C TYR A 8 4.81 -3.37 6.50
N ILE A 9 5.16 -3.27 7.79
CA ILE A 9 6.40 -2.62 8.24
C ILE A 9 7.62 -3.35 7.66
N ALA A 10 7.62 -4.68 7.66
CA ALA A 10 8.71 -5.47 7.07
C ALA A 10 8.86 -5.20 5.55
N PHE A 11 7.75 -5.06 4.82
CA PHE A 11 7.75 -4.72 3.39
C PHE A 11 8.28 -3.31 3.12
N LEU A 12 7.88 -2.33 3.93
CA LEU A 12 8.39 -0.96 3.82
C LEU A 12 9.89 -0.89 4.14
N VAL A 13 10.34 -1.54 5.21
CA VAL A 13 11.76 -1.52 5.63
C VAL A 13 12.65 -2.21 4.60
N SER A 14 12.24 -3.38 4.09
CA SER A 14 12.99 -4.09 3.04
C SER A 14 13.04 -3.30 1.73
N GLY A 15 11.92 -2.70 1.32
CA GLY A 15 11.86 -1.80 0.18
C GLY A 15 12.78 -0.60 0.29
N PHE A 16 12.76 0.09 1.43
CA PHE A 16 13.65 1.22 1.69
C PHE A 16 15.12 0.82 1.71
N ALA A 17 15.46 -0.37 2.23
CA ALA A 17 16.83 -0.87 2.23
C ALA A 17 17.36 -1.12 0.80
N VAL A 18 16.54 -1.71 -0.07
CA VAL A 18 16.88 -1.93 -1.48
C VAL A 18 17.04 -0.59 -2.21
N MET A 19 16.11 0.34 -1.99
CA MET A 19 16.14 1.67 -2.62
C MET A 19 17.31 2.53 -2.17
N LYS A 20 17.72 2.42 -0.90
CA LYS A 20 18.91 3.08 -0.37
C LYS A 20 20.18 2.53 -1.04
N THR A 21 20.23 1.23 -1.29
CA THR A 21 21.38 0.56 -1.92
C THR A 21 21.51 0.95 -3.39
N GLN A 22 20.40 1.16 -4.09
CA GLN A 22 20.40 1.49 -5.52
C GLN A 22 20.40 3.00 -5.84
N ASN A 23 20.56 3.89 -4.85
CA ASN A 23 20.55 5.35 -5.06
C ASN A 23 19.33 5.87 -5.85
N ILE A 24 18.18 5.24 -5.62
CA ILE A 24 16.96 5.48 -6.39
C ILE A 24 16.39 6.89 -6.14
N GLY A 25 15.91 7.51 -7.22
CA GLY A 25 15.37 8.86 -7.24
C GLY A 25 14.13 9.04 -6.34
N ARG A 26 13.85 10.30 -5.97
CA ARG A 26 12.67 10.63 -5.16
C ARG A 26 11.34 10.19 -5.81
N LYS A 27 11.27 10.17 -7.14
CA LYS A 27 10.06 9.79 -7.88
C LYS A 27 9.75 8.30 -7.73
N GLU A 28 10.74 7.43 -7.91
CA GLU A 28 10.55 5.99 -7.73
C GLU A 28 10.29 5.61 -6.26
N LYS A 29 10.86 6.33 -5.29
CA LYS A 29 10.51 6.16 -3.87
C LYS A 29 9.03 6.42 -3.61
N ILE A 30 8.49 7.50 -4.19
CA ILE A 30 7.06 7.83 -4.07
C ILE A 30 6.23 6.73 -4.73
N LEU A 31 6.58 6.29 -5.94
CA LEU A 31 5.87 5.21 -6.64
C LEU A 31 5.85 3.92 -5.82
N PHE A 32 6.98 3.54 -5.23
CA PHE A 32 7.06 2.34 -4.41
C PHE A 32 6.17 2.43 -3.18
N VAL A 33 6.24 3.55 -2.43
CA VAL A 33 5.36 3.74 -1.27
C VAL A 33 3.89 3.66 -1.68
N THR A 34 3.51 4.28 -2.81
CA THR A 34 2.14 4.22 -3.33
C THR A 34 1.71 2.78 -3.66
N ILE A 35 2.50 2.05 -4.44
CA ILE A 35 2.18 0.67 -4.86
C ILE A 35 2.14 -0.26 -3.64
N THR A 36 3.11 -0.17 -2.72
CA THR A 36 3.13 -0.96 -1.49
C THR A 36 1.93 -0.68 -0.60
N THR A 37 1.47 0.58 -0.54
CA THR A 37 0.29 0.95 0.25
C THR A 37 -0.99 0.40 -0.37
N ILE A 38 -1.14 0.48 -1.69
CA ILE A 38 -2.27 -0.14 -2.42
C ILE A 38 -2.28 -1.66 -2.22
N GLY A 39 -1.13 -2.30 -2.38
CA GLY A 39 -0.96 -3.74 -2.15
C GLY A 39 -1.33 -4.13 -0.71
N CYS A 40 -0.94 -3.33 0.28
CA CYS A 40 -1.29 -3.59 1.67
C CYS A 40 -2.80 -3.43 1.95
N ILE A 41 -3.46 -2.45 1.33
CA ILE A 41 -4.91 -2.26 1.45
C ILE A 41 -5.64 -3.46 0.85
N LEU A 42 -5.26 -3.88 -0.37
CA LEU A 42 -5.82 -5.07 -1.02
C LEU A 42 -5.57 -6.35 -0.23
N TRP A 43 -4.36 -6.52 0.29
CA TRP A 43 -4.01 -7.67 1.13
C TRP A 43 -4.80 -7.67 2.44
N GLY A 44 -4.95 -6.50 3.06
CA GLY A 44 -5.77 -6.30 4.26
C GLY A 44 -7.23 -6.72 4.02
N SER A 45 -7.80 -6.37 2.87
CA SER A 45 -9.12 -6.85 2.46
C SER A 45 -9.23 -8.37 2.46
N LEU A 46 -8.24 -9.01 1.84
CA LEU A 46 -8.27 -10.44 1.58
C LEU A 46 -8.13 -11.22 2.89
N VAL A 47 -7.23 -10.78 3.76
CA VAL A 47 -7.03 -11.41 5.08
C VAL A 47 -8.19 -11.18 6.03
N LEU A 48 -8.82 -9.99 6.01
CA LEU A 48 -10.00 -9.73 6.85
C LEU A 48 -11.24 -10.52 6.41
N HIS A 49 -11.23 -11.20 5.25
CA HIS A 49 -12.41 -11.84 4.64
C HIS A 49 -13.62 -10.89 4.51
N ARG A 50 -13.38 -9.58 4.64
CA ARG A 50 -14.33 -8.55 4.27
C ARG A 50 -13.93 -8.09 2.89
N PRO A 51 -14.78 -8.28 1.87
CA PRO A 51 -14.52 -7.65 0.59
C PRO A 51 -14.40 -6.16 0.90
N LEU A 52 -13.22 -5.58 0.65
CA LEU A 52 -13.12 -4.16 0.45
C LEU A 52 -14.05 -3.95 -0.72
N ASP A 53 -15.15 -3.29 -0.45
CA ASP A 53 -16.02 -2.74 -1.47
C ASP A 53 -15.17 -1.70 -2.21
N LEU A 54 -14.31 -2.18 -3.09
CA LEU A 54 -13.44 -1.38 -3.93
C LEU A 54 -14.32 -0.47 -4.76
N ASN A 55 -15.51 -0.93 -5.14
CA ASN A 55 -16.59 -0.13 -5.72
C ASN A 55 -17.02 1.05 -4.84
N LYS A 56 -17.10 0.87 -3.51
CA LYS A 56 -17.44 1.97 -2.58
C LYS A 56 -16.28 2.92 -2.34
N ALA A 57 -15.03 2.42 -2.34
CA ALA A 57 -13.85 3.26 -2.26
C ALA A 57 -13.63 4.08 -3.54
N ILE A 58 -13.80 3.47 -4.71
CA ILE A 58 -13.79 4.15 -6.02
C ILE A 58 -14.96 5.12 -6.10
N GLY A 59 -16.16 4.72 -5.65
CA GLY A 59 -17.31 5.60 -5.53
C GLY A 59 -17.02 6.84 -4.70
N MET A 60 -16.45 6.68 -3.50
CA MET A 60 -16.01 7.81 -2.66
C MET A 60 -14.94 8.68 -3.33
N ALA A 61 -14.00 8.08 -4.05
CA ALA A 61 -12.97 8.84 -4.75
C ALA A 61 -13.55 9.66 -5.92
N ILE A 62 -14.56 9.12 -6.62
CA ILE A 62 -15.28 9.82 -7.69
C ILE A 62 -16.13 10.95 -7.09
N ASP A 63 -16.88 10.70 -6.02
CA ASP A 63 -17.69 11.71 -5.29
C ASP A 63 -16.83 12.85 -4.72
N PHE A 64 -15.56 12.57 -4.40
CA PHE A 64 -14.64 13.60 -3.92
C PHE A 64 -14.07 14.47 -5.07
N ILE A 65 -14.05 13.95 -6.30
CA ILE A 65 -13.50 14.63 -7.48
C ILE A 65 -14.57 15.44 -8.23
N PHE A 66 -15.84 15.05 -8.15
CA PHE A 66 -16.97 15.65 -8.86
C PHE A 66 -17.87 16.46 -7.91
#